data_AF-A0A2Z3HZT2-F1
#
_entry.id   AF-A0A2Z3HZT2-F1
#
_cell.length_a   1.000
_cell.length_b   1.000
_cell.length_c   1.000
_cell.angle_alpha   90.00
_cell.angle_beta   90.00
_cell.angle_gamma   90.00
#
_symmetry.space_group_name_H-M   'P 1'
#
loop_
_entity.id
_entity.type
_entity.pdbx_description
1 polymer ?
#
loop_
_entity_poly.entity_id
_entity_poly.type
_entity_poly.pdbx_seq_one_letter_code
_entity_poly.pdbx_strand_id
1 'polypeptide(L)'
;MIPADPGPGAPPALRPLLAAMLDALRALEAPAAPMPAATCLRADLPPAAAWPWRMILVRDLGVLAHSDGVRWIRHDTGQEI
;
A
#
# COMPACT_ATOMS: atom_id res chain seq x y z
N MET A 1 8.08 17.46 5.79
CA MET A 1 8.21 17.13 7.21
C MET A 1 6.81 17.06 7.79
N ILE A 2 6.35 15.85 8.05
CA ILE A 2 5.06 15.60 8.69
C ILE A 2 5.15 16.06 10.16
N PRO A 3 4.16 16.79 10.70
CA PRO A 3 4.21 17.26 12.07
C PRO A 3 4.20 16.11 13.08
N ALA A 4 4.84 16.34 14.24
CA ALA A 4 4.94 15.34 15.31
C ALA A 4 3.61 15.14 16.07
N ASP A 5 2.71 16.12 16.02
CA ASP A 5 1.41 16.06 16.68
C ASP A 5 0.32 16.77 15.87
N PRO A 6 -0.98 16.46 16.11
CA PRO A 6 -2.11 17.07 15.40
C PRO A 6 -2.30 18.58 15.61
N GLY A 7 -1.56 19.19 16.55
CA GLY A 7 -1.65 20.59 16.91
C GLY A 7 -2.78 20.91 17.89
N PRO A 8 -2.75 22.11 18.50
CA PRO A 8 -3.72 22.51 19.51
C PRO A 8 -5.13 22.74 18.95
N GLY A 9 -5.26 23.03 17.65
CA GLY A 9 -6.55 23.24 16.97
C GLY A 9 -7.32 21.96 16.63
N ALA A 10 -6.71 20.78 16.79
CA ALA A 10 -7.38 19.52 16.51
C ALA A 10 -8.50 19.24 17.54
N PRO A 11 -9.74 18.93 17.10
CA PRO A 11 -10.83 18.57 18.01
C PRO A 11 -10.41 17.43 18.94
N PRO A 12 -10.65 17.53 20.27
CA PRO A 12 -10.17 16.55 21.24
C PRO A 12 -10.53 15.10 20.90
N ALA A 13 -11.75 14.88 20.38
CA ALA A 13 -12.25 13.57 19.98
C ALA A 13 -11.47 12.93 18.80
N LEU A 14 -10.87 13.76 17.92
CA LEU A 14 -10.15 13.29 16.73
C LEU A 14 -8.64 13.22 16.93
N ARG A 15 -8.10 13.82 18.00
CA ARG A 15 -6.65 13.83 18.28
C ARG A 15 -6.01 12.44 18.25
N PRO A 16 -6.60 11.37 18.84
CA PRO A 16 -5.99 10.04 18.78
C PRO A 16 -5.88 9.50 17.35
N LEU A 17 -6.92 9.69 16.53
CA LEU A 17 -6.94 9.26 15.14
C LEU A 17 -5.89 10.02 14.31
N LEU A 18 -5.85 11.36 14.45
CA LEU A 18 -4.90 12.19 13.73
C LEU A 18 -3.46 11.88 14.13
N ALA A 19 -3.19 11.62 15.40
CA ALA A 19 -1.87 11.21 15.86
C ALA A 19 -1.44 9.89 15.19
N ALA A 20 -2.32 8.88 15.20
CA ALA A 20 -2.05 7.60 14.54
C ALA A 20 -1.80 7.75 13.02
N MET A 21 -2.54 8.64 12.34
CA MET A 21 -2.30 8.95 10.94
C MET A 21 -0.93 9.63 10.72
N LEU A 22 -0.56 10.61 11.56
CA LEU A 22 0.75 11.27 11.47
C LEU A 22 1.90 10.30 11.72
N ASP A 23 1.73 9.37 12.66
CA ASP A 23 2.70 8.29 12.92
C ASP A 23 2.85 7.38 11.69
N ALA A 24 1.73 6.94 11.10
CA ALA A 24 1.74 6.11 9.90
C ALA A 24 2.39 6.83 8.71
N LEU A 25 2.09 8.10 8.49
CA LEU A 25 2.71 8.90 7.43
C LEU A 25 4.22 9.07 7.66
N ARG A 26 4.66 9.29 8.91
CA ARG A 26 6.09 9.40 9.24
C ARG A 26 6.83 8.09 9.01
N ALA A 27 6.21 6.95 9.29
CA ALA A 27 6.77 5.64 8.96
C ALA A 27 6.96 5.43 7.45
N LEU A 28 6.17 6.11 6.60
CA LEU A 28 6.34 6.08 5.16
C LEU A 28 7.46 7.01 4.66
N GLU A 29 7.75 8.14 5.35
CA GLU A 29 8.89 9.03 5.00
C GLU A 29 10.24 8.33 5.19
N ALA A 30 10.35 7.44 6.20
CA ALA A 30 11.56 6.67 6.48
C ALA A 30 11.25 5.19 6.73
N PRO A 31 11.06 4.38 5.67
CA PRO A 31 10.79 2.95 5.81
C PRO A 31 11.96 2.26 6.52
N ALA A 32 11.67 1.54 7.60
CA ALA A 32 12.72 0.89 8.42
C ALA A 32 13.46 -0.23 7.68
N ALA A 33 12.79 -0.90 6.75
CA ALA A 33 13.34 -1.97 5.93
C ALA A 33 12.47 -2.19 4.67
N PRO A 34 13.04 -2.73 3.57
CA PRO A 34 12.24 -3.19 2.45
C PRO A 34 11.32 -4.34 2.89
N MET A 35 10.07 -4.32 2.42
CA MET A 35 9.15 -5.43 2.62
C MET A 35 9.23 -6.40 1.43
N PRO A 36 9.36 -7.71 1.67
CA PRO A 36 9.33 -8.68 0.57
C PRO A 36 7.95 -8.71 -0.09
N ALA A 37 7.93 -8.65 -1.42
CA ALA A 37 6.70 -8.80 -2.19
C ALA A 37 6.23 -10.26 -2.16
N ALA A 38 4.93 -10.47 -1.99
CA ALA A 38 4.33 -11.78 -2.26
C ALA A 38 4.54 -12.14 -3.75
N THR A 39 4.73 -13.42 -4.04
CA THR A 39 5.05 -13.89 -5.38
C THR A 39 4.16 -15.06 -5.78
N CYS A 40 3.62 -15.04 -6.99
CA CYS A 40 2.82 -16.14 -7.54
C CYS A 40 3.04 -16.27 -9.05
N LEU A 41 2.52 -17.35 -9.64
CA LEU A 41 2.35 -17.42 -11.09
C LEU A 41 1.06 -16.68 -11.46
N ARG A 42 0.92 -16.25 -12.71
CA ARG A 42 -0.31 -15.62 -13.20
C ARG A 42 -1.54 -16.51 -12.98
N ALA A 43 -1.39 -17.82 -13.17
CA ALA A 43 -2.46 -18.80 -12.98
C ALA A 43 -2.95 -18.89 -11.52
N ASP A 44 -2.11 -18.52 -10.56
CA ASP A 44 -2.40 -18.59 -9.12
C ASP A 44 -2.75 -17.20 -8.54
N LEU A 45 -2.89 -16.18 -9.39
CA LEU A 45 -3.14 -14.82 -8.97
C LEU A 45 -4.53 -14.74 -8.30
N PRO A 46 -4.63 -14.32 -7.02
CA PRO A 46 -5.92 -14.25 -6.35
C PRO A 46 -6.80 -13.17 -6.98
N PRO A 47 -8.13 -13.20 -6.80
CA PRO A 47 -8.98 -12.09 -7.20
C PRO A 47 -8.50 -10.76 -6.59
N ALA A 48 -8.44 -9.69 -7.37
CA ALA A 48 -7.94 -8.38 -6.92
C ALA A 48 -8.70 -7.87 -5.68
N ALA A 49 -10.01 -8.11 -5.62
CA ALA A 49 -10.87 -7.74 -4.49
C ALA A 49 -10.52 -8.44 -3.17
N ALA A 50 -9.89 -9.62 -3.21
CA ALA A 50 -9.43 -10.29 -1.99
C ALA A 50 -8.18 -9.60 -1.41
N TRP A 51 -7.44 -8.84 -2.23
CA TRP A 51 -6.15 -8.23 -1.90
C TRP A 51 -6.12 -6.75 -2.34
N PRO A 52 -7.03 -5.90 -1.85
CA PRO A 52 -7.10 -4.50 -2.29
C PRO A 52 -5.84 -3.72 -1.88
N TRP A 53 -5.32 -2.89 -2.78
CA TRP A 53 -4.16 -2.02 -2.53
C TRP A 53 -2.87 -2.77 -2.16
N ARG A 54 -2.73 -4.01 -2.64
CA ARG A 54 -1.53 -4.84 -2.45
C ARG A 54 -0.71 -4.95 -3.71
N MET A 55 0.57 -5.24 -3.54
CA MET A 55 1.50 -5.53 -4.63
C MET A 55 1.90 -7.00 -4.63
N ILE A 56 2.01 -7.60 -5.82
CA ILE A 56 2.46 -8.98 -6.03
C ILE A 56 3.43 -9.01 -7.22
N LEU A 57 4.52 -9.77 -7.10
CA LEU A 57 5.37 -10.10 -8.23
C LEU A 57 4.82 -11.34 -8.95
N VAL A 58 4.37 -11.15 -10.19
CA VAL A 58 3.88 -12.21 -11.07
C VAL A 58 5.07 -12.80 -11.83
N ARG A 59 5.56 -13.96 -11.36
CA ARG A 59 6.91 -14.47 -11.70
C ARG A 59 7.08 -14.85 -13.16
N ASP A 60 6.09 -15.49 -13.74
CA ASP A 60 6.06 -15.94 -15.14
C ASP A 60 5.95 -14.80 -16.14
N LEU A 61 5.41 -13.65 -15.72
CA LEU A 61 5.41 -12.42 -16.50
C LEU A 61 6.61 -11.51 -16.19
N GLY A 62 7.35 -11.79 -15.11
CA GLY A 62 8.45 -10.96 -14.64
C GLY A 62 8.04 -9.55 -14.22
N VAL A 63 6.79 -9.36 -13.77
CA VAL A 63 6.24 -8.01 -13.50
C VAL A 63 5.66 -7.85 -12.11
N LEU A 64 5.80 -6.64 -11.59
CA LEU A 64 5.11 -6.21 -10.38
C LEU A 64 3.70 -5.74 -10.74
N ALA A 65 2.71 -6.30 -10.06
CA ALA A 65 1.30 -5.96 -10.18
C ALA A 65 0.83 -5.23 -8.91
N HIS A 66 -0.06 -4.26 -9.06
CA HIS A 66 -0.82 -3.72 -7.93
C HIS A 66 -2.31 -4.00 -8.12
N SER A 67 -3.02 -4.26 -7.03
CA SER A 67 -4.48 -4.38 -7.04
C SER A 67 -5.11 -3.01 -6.73
N ASP A 68 -6.10 -2.59 -7.54
CA ASP A 68 -6.99 -1.45 -7.23
C ASP A 68 -8.27 -1.89 -6.48
N GLY A 69 -8.34 -3.17 -6.08
CA GLY A 69 -9.53 -3.79 -5.48
C GLY A 69 -10.53 -4.34 -6.50
N VAL A 70 -10.34 -4.09 -7.80
CA VAL A 70 -11.18 -4.61 -8.89
C VAL A 70 -10.34 -5.43 -9.89
N ARG A 71 -9.15 -4.94 -10.23
CA ARG A 71 -8.23 -5.52 -11.23
C ARG A 71 -6.81 -5.57 -10.70
N TRP A 72 -6.01 -6.46 -11.30
CA TRP A 72 -4.57 -6.43 -11.17
C TRP A 72 -3.98 -5.62 -12.30
N ILE A 73 -3.24 -4.58 -11.97
CA ILE A 73 -2.67 -3.63 -12.90
C ILE A 73 -1.15 -3.78 -12.86
N ARG A 74 -0.54 -3.94 -14.02
CA ARG A 74 0.91 -3.98 -14.16
C ARG A 74 1.51 -2.62 -13.84
N HIS A 75 2.53 -2.61 -13.01
CA HIS A 75 3.19 -1.37 -12.60
C HIS A 75 4.05 -0.74 -13.71
N ASP A 76 4.46 -1.53 -14.72
CA ASP A 76 5.31 -1.05 -15.83
C ASP A 76 4.52 -0.34 -16.93
N THR A 77 3.27 -0.72 -17.13
CA THR A 77 2.46 -0.35 -18.31
C THR A 77 1.08 0.19 -17.96
N GLY A 78 0.60 0.00 -16.73
CA GLY A 78 -0.76 0.35 -16.32
C GLY A 78 -1.85 -0.53 -16.95
N GLN A 79 -1.46 -1.58 -17.69
CA GLN A 79 -2.39 -2.53 -18.28
C GLN A 79 -2.83 -3.58 -17.26
N GLU A 80 -4.01 -4.16 -17.47
CA GLU A 80 -4.48 -5.29 -16.67
C GLU A 80 -3.64 -6.55 -16.91
N ILE A 81 -3.48 -7.38 -15.87
CA ILE A 81 -2.75 -8.65 -15.94
C ILE A 81 -3.55 -9.76 -16.60
#